data_AF-A0A946ZDJ8-F1
#
_entry.id   AF-A0A946ZDJ8-F1
#
_cell.length_a   1.000
_cell.length_b   1.000
_cell.length_c   1.000
_cell.angle_alpha   90.00
_cell.angle_beta   90.00
_cell.angle_gamma   90.00
#
_symmetry.space_group_name_H-M   'P 1'
#
loop_
_entity.id
_entity.type
_entity.pdbx_description
1 polymer ?
#
loop_
_entity_poly.entity_id
_entity_poly.type
_entity_poly.pdbx_seq_one_letter_code
_entity_poly.pdbx_strand_id
1 'polypeptide(L)'
;MYKIAAGVLFFLFCACDTRKETVIQDSYAVHCGSCHLPPSIDDLPKQLWSDQVLPEMAYRLGISTPGYDPNSGFSYEERKAVLESGIFPPSPVIDEDIFSSIAGYILSMAPDKLAAIPEKHLAELEHYRQKPIHFPDSPMPSFTYLKIRNGKIEVGDVNGGLWTYDKQLDTWEKRYQFESPIVDFAQKDSLRWALTVGILDPSERSRGRLYEIGVEERRILLDSLHRPVNLHVSGAADELEFLIAEFGHHTGRLSIMLPAKGEKKLQTLIPTPGALRALNADIDGDGEEEKLVLFAQGDERVVVLRQPGQEEIRLETILRFSPLSGASWFEVTDIDMDGDLDIITAHGDNADKTYVQKPYHGIRIHINDGNGKFEQMYTYPMNGTTRVVATDWDQDGDQDLAVVSAFPDYSMKTPTSFVILENVSPAKLQWKARTINKANRARWFLMDSGDLDEDGDQDIVLGVFNYHITPVPDKYLQEWKKSPIGLLIIENTMSDIRK
;
A
#
# COMPACT_ATOMS: atom_id res chain seq x y z
N MET A 1 39.66 9.32 -73.87
CA MET A 1 39.42 7.96 -73.34
C MET A 1 39.79 8.00 -71.85
N TYR A 2 38.90 7.51 -70.98
CA TYR A 2 38.97 7.44 -69.50
C TYR A 2 38.76 8.75 -68.73
N LYS A 3 38.01 8.82 -67.62
CA LYS A 3 36.85 8.08 -67.05
C LYS A 3 36.48 8.92 -65.81
N ILE A 4 35.23 9.37 -65.70
CA ILE A 4 34.71 10.03 -64.48
C ILE A 4 34.41 8.90 -63.48
N ALA A 5 35.04 8.94 -62.31
CA ALA A 5 34.72 8.04 -61.20
C ALA A 5 33.72 8.75 -60.26
N ALA A 6 32.46 8.32 -60.32
CA ALA A 6 31.45 8.66 -59.33
C ALA A 6 31.58 7.68 -58.15
N GLY A 7 31.90 8.19 -56.97
CA GLY A 7 31.82 7.44 -55.73
C GLY A 7 30.36 7.39 -55.26
N VAL A 8 29.76 6.20 -55.28
CA VAL A 8 28.48 5.93 -54.63
C VAL A 8 28.78 5.56 -53.17
N LEU A 9 28.39 6.44 -52.24
CA LEU A 9 28.39 6.15 -50.81
C LEU A 9 27.19 5.25 -50.51
N PHE A 10 27.44 4.02 -50.10
CA PHE A 10 26.40 3.07 -49.68
C PHE A 10 25.96 3.41 -48.24
N PHE A 11 24.84 4.12 -48.07
CA PHE A 11 24.10 4.19 -46.82
C PHE A 11 22.98 3.15 -46.87
N LEU A 12 23.23 1.93 -46.40
CA LEU A 12 22.24 0.86 -46.35
C LEU A 12 22.66 -0.10 -45.24
N PHE A 13 22.32 0.19 -43.97
CA PHE A 13 22.18 -0.79 -42.86
C PHE A 13 21.71 -0.09 -41.55
N CYS A 14 20.54 0.56 -41.56
CA CYS A 14 19.91 1.04 -40.31
C CYS A 14 18.38 0.86 -40.24
N ALA A 15 17.73 0.36 -41.30
CA ALA A 15 16.27 0.26 -41.38
C ALA A 15 15.69 -1.12 -41.00
N CYS A 16 16.50 -2.19 -41.02
CA CYS A 16 16.05 -3.54 -40.65
C CYS A 16 16.17 -3.82 -39.15
N ASP A 17 17.20 -3.29 -38.49
CA ASP A 17 17.35 -3.41 -37.03
C ASP A 17 16.28 -2.60 -36.30
N THR A 18 16.07 -1.35 -36.73
CA THR A 18 15.04 -0.48 -36.14
C THR A 18 13.65 -1.10 -36.23
N ARG A 19 13.29 -1.73 -37.36
CA ARG A 19 11.98 -2.41 -37.51
C ARG A 19 11.83 -3.63 -36.59
N LYS A 20 12.89 -4.42 -36.37
CA LYS A 20 12.84 -5.55 -35.43
C LYS A 20 12.74 -5.06 -33.98
N GLU A 21 13.46 -4.01 -33.65
CA GLU A 21 13.43 -3.37 -32.34
C GLU A 21 12.04 -2.78 -32.03
N THR A 22 11.38 -2.14 -33.02
CA THR A 22 10.00 -1.64 -32.85
C THR A 22 9.02 -2.79 -32.59
N VAL A 23 9.14 -3.91 -33.31
CA VAL A 23 8.27 -5.08 -33.12
C VAL A 23 8.45 -5.69 -31.72
N ILE A 24 9.68 -5.73 -31.18
CA ILE A 24 9.94 -6.24 -29.84
C ILE A 24 9.43 -5.27 -28.77
N GLN A 25 9.56 -3.96 -28.98
CA GLN A 25 9.00 -2.94 -28.10
C GLN A 25 7.47 -3.00 -28.04
N ASP A 26 6.82 -3.12 -29.20
CA ASP A 26 5.37 -3.28 -29.29
C ASP A 26 4.93 -4.59 -28.61
N SER A 27 5.70 -5.68 -28.79
CA SER A 27 5.43 -6.97 -28.14
C SER A 27 5.58 -6.89 -26.62
N TYR A 28 6.58 -6.17 -26.11
CA TYR A 28 6.72 -5.87 -24.68
C TYR A 28 5.49 -5.13 -24.14
N ALA A 29 5.08 -4.05 -24.81
CA ALA A 29 3.91 -3.28 -24.42
C ALA A 29 2.61 -4.10 -24.45
N VAL A 30 2.44 -4.98 -25.45
CA VAL A 30 1.25 -5.83 -25.58
C VAL A 30 1.21 -6.93 -24.51
N HIS A 31 2.31 -7.65 -24.28
CA HIS A 31 2.31 -8.81 -23.39
C HIS A 31 2.48 -8.43 -21.91
N CYS A 32 3.19 -7.35 -21.59
CA CYS A 32 3.20 -6.82 -20.22
C CYS A 32 1.92 -6.01 -19.94
N GLY A 33 1.44 -5.25 -20.94
CA GLY A 33 0.25 -4.40 -20.84
C GLY A 33 -1.07 -5.14 -20.73
N SER A 34 -1.10 -6.45 -21.01
CA SER A 34 -2.32 -7.26 -20.92
C SER A 34 -2.78 -7.50 -19.48
N CYS A 35 -1.88 -7.38 -18.49
CA CYS A 35 -2.19 -7.67 -17.09
C CYS A 35 -2.14 -6.42 -16.21
N HIS A 36 -1.18 -5.54 -16.42
CA HIS A 36 -0.95 -4.31 -15.64
C HIS A 36 -0.31 -3.24 -16.52
N LEU A 37 -0.07 -2.05 -15.99
CA LEU A 37 0.75 -1.06 -16.70
C LEU A 37 2.15 -1.65 -16.98
N PRO A 38 2.70 -1.60 -18.20
CA PRO A 38 4.07 -2.04 -18.46
C PRO A 38 5.04 -1.24 -17.58
N PRO A 39 5.85 -1.88 -16.72
CA PRO A 39 6.86 -1.17 -15.94
C PRO A 39 7.92 -0.56 -16.85
N SER A 40 8.62 0.48 -16.41
CA SER A 40 9.82 0.90 -17.13
C SER A 40 10.93 -0.13 -16.94
N ILE A 41 11.69 -0.42 -18.00
CA ILE A 41 12.86 -1.31 -17.91
C ILE A 41 13.93 -0.70 -16.98
N ASP A 42 14.00 0.64 -16.94
CA ASP A 42 14.95 1.39 -16.12
C ASP A 42 14.62 1.39 -14.62
N ASP A 43 13.41 0.93 -14.24
CA ASP A 43 12.95 0.92 -12.84
C ASP A 43 13.55 -0.25 -12.03
N LEU A 44 14.20 -1.21 -12.67
CA LEU A 44 14.90 -2.30 -11.99
C LEU A 44 16.30 -2.56 -12.54
N PRO A 45 17.25 -2.95 -11.67
CA PRO A 45 18.51 -3.49 -12.10
C PRO A 45 18.35 -4.75 -12.97
N LYS A 46 19.20 -4.88 -13.98
CA LYS A 46 19.31 -6.04 -14.88
C LYS A 46 19.35 -7.37 -14.14
N GLN A 47 20.03 -7.42 -12.99
CA GLN A 47 20.07 -8.62 -12.17
C GLN A 47 18.69 -9.04 -11.65
N LEU A 48 17.87 -8.09 -11.16
CA LEU A 48 16.52 -8.42 -10.67
C LEU A 48 15.58 -8.80 -11.82
N TRP A 49 15.75 -8.20 -13.00
CA TRP A 49 15.07 -8.66 -14.21
C TRP A 49 15.38 -10.13 -14.51
N SER A 50 16.67 -10.48 -14.58
CA SER A 50 17.17 -11.83 -14.89
C SER A 50 16.73 -12.86 -13.85
N ASP A 51 16.94 -12.55 -12.58
CA ASP A 51 16.91 -13.57 -11.52
C ASP A 51 15.50 -13.74 -10.91
N GLN A 52 14.62 -12.74 -11.07
CA GLN A 52 13.36 -12.68 -10.34
C GLN A 52 12.16 -12.44 -11.27
N VAL A 53 12.17 -11.35 -12.05
CA VAL A 53 10.99 -10.92 -12.81
C VAL A 53 10.75 -11.78 -14.04
N LEU A 54 11.78 -12.00 -14.88
CA LEU A 54 11.63 -12.81 -16.10
C LEU A 54 11.26 -14.27 -15.81
N PRO A 55 11.86 -14.97 -14.82
CA PRO A 55 11.43 -16.33 -14.46
C PRO A 55 9.97 -16.40 -14.00
N GLU A 56 9.52 -15.43 -13.19
CA GLU A 56 8.12 -15.35 -12.75
C GLU A 56 7.17 -15.09 -13.93
N MET A 57 7.53 -14.16 -14.81
CA MET A 57 6.74 -13.84 -16.00
C MET A 57 6.64 -15.05 -16.93
N ALA A 58 7.75 -15.76 -17.17
CA ALA A 58 7.76 -16.99 -17.95
C ALA A 58 6.73 -17.98 -17.39
N TYR A 59 6.76 -18.20 -16.08
CA TYR A 59 5.87 -19.15 -15.42
C TYR A 59 4.39 -18.72 -15.46
N ARG A 60 4.09 -17.42 -15.33
CA ARG A 60 2.74 -16.84 -15.55
C ARG A 60 2.24 -17.00 -16.98
N LEU A 61 3.16 -17.13 -17.94
CA LEU A 61 2.87 -17.39 -19.34
C LEU A 61 2.91 -18.89 -19.70
N GLY A 62 3.05 -19.78 -18.72
CA GLY A 62 3.09 -21.23 -18.93
C GLY A 62 4.42 -21.75 -19.47
N ILE A 63 5.48 -20.95 -19.41
CA ILE A 63 6.85 -21.29 -19.85
C ILE A 63 7.69 -21.68 -18.62
N SER A 64 8.25 -22.89 -18.62
CA SER A 64 9.08 -23.37 -17.51
C SER A 64 10.48 -22.77 -17.55
N THR A 65 10.97 -22.27 -16.41
CA THR A 65 12.35 -21.79 -16.27
C THR A 65 13.18 -22.78 -15.42
N PRO A 66 14.30 -23.32 -15.92
CA PRO A 66 15.12 -24.26 -15.16
C PRO A 66 15.58 -23.69 -13.81
N GLY A 67 15.37 -24.45 -12.73
CA GLY A 67 15.78 -24.05 -11.39
C GLY A 67 14.85 -23.04 -10.70
N TYR A 68 13.75 -22.65 -11.33
CA TYR A 68 12.72 -21.78 -10.76
C TYR A 68 11.42 -22.56 -10.54
N ASP A 69 10.94 -22.61 -9.29
CA ASP A 69 9.60 -23.09 -8.93
C ASP A 69 8.95 -22.02 -8.05
N PRO A 70 7.92 -21.29 -8.53
CA PRO A 70 7.25 -20.27 -7.72
C PRO A 70 6.46 -20.88 -6.55
N ASN A 71 6.23 -22.20 -6.57
CA ASN A 71 5.59 -22.92 -5.48
C ASN A 71 6.60 -23.56 -4.51
N SER A 72 7.89 -23.28 -4.66
CA SER A 72 8.93 -23.83 -3.77
C SER A 72 8.62 -23.47 -2.32
N GLY A 73 8.67 -24.46 -1.42
CA GLY A 73 8.33 -24.29 -0.01
C GLY A 73 6.83 -24.33 0.33
N PHE A 74 5.93 -24.30 -0.66
CA PHE A 74 4.49 -24.39 -0.40
C PHE A 74 4.06 -25.76 0.11
N SER A 75 3.17 -25.76 1.10
CA SER A 75 2.48 -26.96 1.59
C SER A 75 1.62 -27.61 0.49
N TYR A 76 1.21 -28.86 0.68
CA TYR A 76 0.31 -29.54 -0.27
C TYR A 76 -1.01 -28.77 -0.46
N GLU A 77 -1.62 -28.28 0.61
CA GLU A 77 -2.87 -27.51 0.54
C GLU A 77 -2.68 -26.20 -0.23
N GLU A 78 -1.54 -25.54 -0.03
CA GLU A 78 -1.21 -24.30 -0.73
C GLU A 78 -0.99 -24.54 -2.23
N ARG A 79 -0.21 -25.57 -2.58
CA ARG A 79 0.00 -25.97 -3.99
C ARG A 79 -1.31 -26.33 -4.68
N LYS A 80 -2.23 -26.98 -3.96
CA LYS A 80 -3.57 -27.28 -4.46
C LYS A 80 -4.37 -26.00 -4.72
N ALA A 81 -4.37 -25.05 -3.78
CA ALA A 81 -5.07 -23.78 -3.95
C ALA A 81 -4.52 -22.95 -5.14
N VAL A 82 -3.20 -22.91 -5.31
CA VAL A 82 -2.56 -22.26 -6.47
C VAL A 82 -2.93 -22.96 -7.79
N LEU A 83 -2.99 -24.29 -7.81
CA LEU A 83 -3.41 -25.03 -9.00
C LEU A 83 -4.88 -24.75 -9.36
N GLU A 84 -5.75 -24.72 -8.35
CA GLU A 84 -7.19 -24.44 -8.52
C GLU A 84 -7.46 -23.00 -8.95
N SER A 85 -6.56 -22.05 -8.64
CA SER A 85 -6.68 -20.66 -9.07
C SER A 85 -6.43 -20.46 -10.57
N GLY A 86 -5.73 -21.40 -11.22
CA GLY A 86 -5.44 -21.35 -12.65
C GLY A 86 -4.47 -20.23 -13.07
N ILE A 87 -3.79 -19.59 -12.10
CA ILE A 87 -2.90 -18.46 -12.39
C ILE A 87 -1.67 -18.82 -13.23
N PHE A 88 -1.28 -20.10 -13.20
CA PHE A 88 -0.18 -20.64 -13.99
C PHE A 88 -0.74 -21.59 -15.05
N PRO A 89 -0.76 -21.18 -16.33
CA PRO A 89 -1.24 -22.03 -17.41
C PRO A 89 -0.43 -23.33 -17.51
N PRO A 90 -1.07 -24.47 -17.82
CA PRO A 90 -0.37 -25.75 -17.98
C PRO A 90 0.48 -25.84 -19.26
N SER A 91 0.34 -24.86 -20.17
CA SER A 91 1.05 -24.78 -21.45
C SER A 91 1.33 -23.33 -21.82
N PRO A 92 2.40 -23.04 -22.59
CA PRO A 92 2.74 -21.70 -23.04
C PRO A 92 1.57 -20.98 -23.73
N VAL A 93 1.30 -19.73 -23.32
CA VAL A 93 0.28 -18.86 -23.94
C VAL A 93 0.87 -17.94 -25.02
N ILE A 94 2.19 -17.85 -25.10
CA ILE A 94 2.94 -17.20 -26.17
C ILE A 94 4.07 -18.12 -26.64
N ASP A 95 4.62 -17.82 -27.82
CA ASP A 95 5.79 -18.53 -28.35
C ASP A 95 7.05 -18.26 -27.51
N GLU A 96 7.82 -19.31 -27.22
CA GLU A 96 9.02 -19.23 -26.38
C GLU A 96 10.14 -18.38 -27.01
N ASP A 97 10.24 -18.34 -28.35
CA ASP A 97 11.22 -17.50 -29.05
C ASP A 97 10.84 -16.02 -28.95
N ILE A 98 9.53 -15.72 -28.94
CA ILE A 98 9.02 -14.37 -28.69
C ILE A 98 9.37 -13.94 -27.26
N PHE A 99 9.07 -14.79 -26.26
CA PHE A 99 9.41 -14.50 -24.87
C PHE A 99 10.93 -14.27 -24.70
N SER A 100 11.74 -15.12 -25.31
CA SER A 100 13.21 -15.00 -25.27
C SER A 100 13.70 -13.70 -25.89
N SER A 101 13.05 -13.23 -26.97
CA SER A 101 13.35 -11.95 -27.60
C SER A 101 13.01 -10.75 -26.70
N ILE A 102 11.86 -10.80 -26.02
CA ILE A 102 11.46 -9.78 -25.03
C ILE A 102 12.44 -9.76 -23.86
N ALA A 103 12.78 -10.92 -23.30
CA ALA A 103 13.76 -11.05 -22.23
C ALA A 103 15.12 -10.48 -22.63
N GLY A 104 15.61 -10.81 -23.83
CA GLY A 104 16.85 -10.27 -24.38
C GLY A 104 16.84 -8.75 -24.51
N TYR A 105 15.73 -8.18 -25.00
CA TYR A 105 15.55 -6.73 -25.10
C TYR A 105 15.60 -6.06 -23.72
N ILE A 106 14.83 -6.55 -22.74
CA ILE A 106 14.82 -6.04 -21.37
C ILE A 106 16.24 -6.08 -20.77
N LEU A 107 16.93 -7.23 -20.85
CA LEU A 107 18.28 -7.38 -20.30
C LEU A 107 19.33 -6.54 -21.03
N SER A 108 19.10 -6.16 -22.28
CA SER A 108 20.00 -5.26 -23.01
C SER A 108 19.86 -3.79 -22.60
N MET A 109 18.66 -3.39 -22.17
CA MET A 109 18.30 -2.02 -21.83
C MET A 109 18.41 -1.73 -20.32
N ALA A 110 18.14 -2.73 -19.48
CA ALA A 110 18.09 -2.57 -18.04
C ALA A 110 19.42 -2.06 -17.45
N PRO A 111 19.39 -1.08 -16.54
CA PRO A 111 20.58 -0.56 -15.88
C PRO A 111 21.19 -1.60 -14.95
N ASP A 112 22.48 -1.50 -14.64
CA ASP A 112 23.10 -2.41 -13.67
C ASP A 112 22.73 -2.04 -12.21
N LYS A 113 22.36 -0.77 -11.96
CA LYS A 113 21.97 -0.23 -10.65
C LYS A 113 21.01 0.96 -10.81
N LEU A 114 20.14 1.16 -9.83
CA LEU A 114 19.28 2.34 -9.75
C LEU A 114 20.04 3.54 -9.14
N ALA A 115 19.57 4.74 -9.46
CA ALA A 115 20.02 5.96 -8.79
C ALA A 115 19.60 5.95 -7.32
N ALA A 116 20.49 6.38 -6.43
CA ALA A 116 20.16 6.54 -5.01
C ALA A 116 19.40 7.86 -4.79
N ILE A 117 18.48 7.86 -3.82
CA ILE A 117 17.91 9.11 -3.29
C ILE A 117 19.03 9.85 -2.53
N PRO A 118 19.32 11.13 -2.84
CA PRO A 118 20.32 11.89 -2.12
C PRO A 118 19.97 12.00 -0.63
N GLU A 119 20.97 11.81 0.24
CA GLU A 119 20.79 11.98 1.68
C GLU A 119 20.45 13.44 2.00
N LYS A 120 19.35 13.67 2.71
CA LYS A 120 18.94 14.99 3.19
C LYS A 120 19.01 15.02 4.71
N HIS A 121 19.65 16.05 5.26
CA HIS A 121 19.53 16.35 6.68
C HIS A 121 18.19 17.05 6.91
N LEU A 122 17.27 16.36 7.59
CA LEU A 122 15.99 16.92 7.99
C LEU A 122 16.14 17.66 9.31
N ALA A 123 15.55 18.85 9.39
CA ALA A 123 15.43 19.57 10.65
C ALA A 123 14.50 18.80 11.60
N GLU A 124 14.78 18.91 12.89
CA GLU A 124 13.89 18.35 13.91
C GLU A 124 12.58 19.15 13.94
N LEU A 125 11.47 18.46 14.19
CA LEU A 125 10.15 19.05 14.39
C LEU A 125 10.16 19.98 15.61
N GLU A 126 9.38 21.05 15.55
CA GLU A 126 9.19 21.98 16.67
C GLU A 126 7.89 21.63 17.41
N HIS A 127 7.76 22.06 18.66
CA HIS A 127 6.50 21.97 19.42
C HIS A 127 5.88 20.57 19.55
N TYR A 128 6.69 19.58 19.92
CA TYR A 128 6.23 18.21 20.12
C TYR A 128 6.84 17.54 21.36
N ARG A 129 6.15 16.53 21.90
CA ARG A 129 6.67 15.59 22.90
C ARG A 129 6.56 14.15 22.41
N GLN A 130 7.55 13.32 22.74
CA GLN A 130 7.52 11.89 22.42
C GLN A 130 7.22 11.06 23.67
N LYS A 131 6.16 10.25 23.63
CA LYS A 131 5.80 9.29 24.69
C LYS A 131 5.88 7.85 24.16
N PRO A 132 7.00 7.13 24.37
CA PRO A 132 7.12 5.72 24.00
C PRO A 132 6.31 4.84 24.97
N ILE A 133 5.44 4.00 24.42
CA ILE A 133 4.57 3.09 25.17
C ILE A 133 5.02 1.65 24.98
N HIS A 134 5.17 0.95 26.09
CA HIS A 134 5.50 -0.48 26.11
C HIS A 134 4.23 -1.31 26.01
N PHE A 135 4.27 -2.37 25.19
CA PHE A 135 3.18 -3.33 25.11
C PHE A 135 3.37 -4.46 26.13
N PRO A 136 2.34 -4.81 26.93
CA PRO A 136 2.52 -5.72 28.06
C PRO A 136 2.69 -7.19 27.65
N ASP A 137 2.13 -7.63 26.52
CA ASP A 137 2.08 -9.06 26.15
C ASP A 137 3.33 -9.54 25.40
N SER A 138 4.09 -8.63 24.80
CA SER A 138 5.32 -8.95 24.07
C SER A 138 6.30 -7.78 24.09
N PRO A 139 7.60 -8.01 24.32
CA PRO A 139 8.62 -6.97 24.19
C PRO A 139 8.87 -6.55 22.74
N MET A 140 8.54 -7.38 21.75
CA MET A 140 8.69 -7.02 20.33
C MET A 140 7.35 -7.27 19.64
N PRO A 141 6.33 -6.42 19.91
CA PRO A 141 5.02 -6.63 19.34
C PRO A 141 5.03 -6.40 17.82
N SER A 142 3.99 -6.88 17.17
CA SER A 142 3.66 -6.52 15.79
C SER A 142 2.17 -6.26 15.74
N PHE A 143 1.81 -5.03 15.38
CA PHE A 143 0.42 -4.61 15.27
C PHE A 143 -0.03 -4.64 13.80
N THR A 144 -1.23 -5.15 13.58
CA THR A 144 -1.88 -5.28 12.27
C THR A 144 -3.07 -4.34 12.10
N TYR A 145 -3.50 -3.69 13.18
CA TYR A 145 -4.53 -2.66 13.21
C TYR A 145 -4.14 -1.59 14.23
N LEU A 146 -4.43 -0.34 13.93
CA LEU A 146 -4.24 0.82 14.82
C LEU A 146 -5.29 1.87 14.48
N LYS A 147 -5.98 2.38 15.49
CA LYS A 147 -6.90 3.52 15.33
C LYS A 147 -7.01 4.33 16.62
N ILE A 148 -7.07 5.65 16.53
CA ILE A 148 -7.45 6.53 17.62
C ILE A 148 -8.98 6.66 17.61
N ARG A 149 -9.60 6.41 18.77
CA ARG A 149 -11.05 6.47 18.93
C ARG A 149 -11.40 6.90 20.34
N ASN A 150 -12.19 7.96 20.47
CA ASN A 150 -12.68 8.49 21.76
C ASN A 150 -11.53 8.74 22.76
N GLY A 151 -10.45 9.41 22.35
CA GLY A 151 -9.30 9.70 23.21
C GLY A 151 -8.45 8.49 23.61
N LYS A 152 -8.66 7.33 22.97
CA LYS A 152 -7.92 6.09 23.24
C LYS A 152 -7.30 5.51 21.97
N ILE A 153 -6.28 4.68 22.14
CA ILE A 153 -5.62 3.99 21.03
C ILE A 153 -6.08 2.54 21.02
N GLU A 154 -6.73 2.10 19.94
CA GLU A 154 -7.05 0.71 19.69
C GLU A 154 -5.97 0.06 18.82
N VAL A 155 -5.54 -1.17 19.16
CA VAL A 155 -4.56 -1.93 18.37
C VAL A 155 -4.94 -3.41 18.25
N GLY A 156 -4.73 -3.96 17.06
CA GLY A 156 -4.80 -5.40 16.80
C GLY A 156 -3.39 -5.99 16.73
N ASP A 157 -3.12 -7.08 17.44
CA ASP A 157 -1.83 -7.78 17.36
C ASP A 157 -1.86 -9.01 16.45
N VAL A 158 -0.67 -9.46 16.02
CA VAL A 158 -0.49 -10.67 15.18
C VAL A 158 -0.93 -11.98 15.83
N ASN A 159 -1.16 -12.01 17.14
CA ASN A 159 -1.71 -13.15 17.86
C ASN A 159 -3.24 -13.11 17.95
N GLY A 160 -3.90 -12.11 17.33
CA GLY A 160 -5.35 -11.96 17.28
C GLY A 160 -5.95 -11.25 18.50
N GLY A 161 -5.15 -10.56 19.32
CA GLY A 161 -5.67 -9.71 20.40
C GLY A 161 -6.13 -8.35 19.87
N LEU A 162 -7.32 -7.88 20.30
CA LEU A 162 -7.73 -6.48 20.19
C LEU A 162 -7.55 -5.81 21.54
N TRP A 163 -6.78 -4.73 21.58
CA TRP A 163 -6.45 -4.01 22.80
C TRP A 163 -6.80 -2.55 22.68
N THR A 164 -7.02 -1.93 23.84
CA THR A 164 -7.16 -0.48 23.97
C THR A 164 -6.12 0.01 24.96
N TYR A 165 -5.42 1.09 24.62
CA TYR A 165 -4.55 1.83 25.51
C TYR A 165 -5.18 3.19 25.84
N ASP A 166 -5.23 3.49 27.13
CA ASP A 166 -5.72 4.74 27.68
C ASP A 166 -4.53 5.60 28.13
N LYS A 167 -4.27 6.72 27.43
CA LYS A 167 -3.13 7.62 27.69
C LYS A 167 -3.23 8.27 29.07
N GLN A 168 -4.45 8.59 29.53
CA GLN A 168 -4.68 9.29 30.81
C GLN A 168 -4.44 8.36 32.01
N LEU A 169 -4.90 7.12 31.90
CA LEU A 169 -4.70 6.11 32.95
C LEU A 169 -3.36 5.38 32.83
N ASP A 170 -2.68 5.48 31.69
CA ASP A 170 -1.49 4.71 31.33
C ASP A 170 -1.73 3.18 31.45
N THR A 171 -2.88 2.71 30.96
CA THR A 171 -3.29 1.31 31.10
C THR A 171 -3.69 0.68 29.77
N TRP A 172 -3.45 -0.63 29.68
CA TRP A 172 -3.85 -1.49 28.57
C TRP A 172 -5.02 -2.38 28.99
N GLU A 173 -6.01 -2.52 28.11
CA GLU A 173 -7.15 -3.43 28.27
C GLU A 173 -7.23 -4.35 27.04
N LYS A 174 -7.16 -5.68 27.22
CA LYS A 174 -7.51 -6.63 26.16
C LYS A 174 -9.03 -6.69 26.03
N ARG A 175 -9.56 -6.22 24.91
CA ARG A 175 -10.99 -6.18 24.61
C ARG A 175 -11.49 -7.52 24.10
N TYR A 176 -10.73 -8.14 23.19
CA TYR A 176 -11.12 -9.38 22.52
C TYR A 176 -9.91 -10.24 22.15
N GLN A 177 -10.16 -11.53 21.93
CA GLN A 177 -9.19 -12.50 21.41
C GLN A 177 -9.80 -13.28 20.24
N PHE A 178 -9.12 -13.31 19.11
CA PHE A 178 -9.49 -14.02 17.90
C PHE A 178 -8.47 -15.10 17.56
N GLU A 179 -8.81 -15.97 16.60
CA GLU A 179 -7.98 -17.09 16.17
C GLU A 179 -6.88 -16.68 15.17
N SER A 180 -6.98 -15.48 14.59
CA SER A 180 -6.02 -14.95 13.62
C SER A 180 -5.86 -13.43 13.78
N PRO A 181 -4.78 -12.81 13.25
CA PRO A 181 -4.53 -11.37 13.37
C PRO A 181 -5.74 -10.53 12.97
N ILE A 182 -6.00 -9.50 13.75
CA ILE A 182 -7.04 -8.51 13.45
C ILE A 182 -6.43 -7.43 12.58
N VAL A 183 -7.05 -7.18 11.43
CA VAL A 183 -6.58 -6.18 10.47
C VAL A 183 -7.53 -5.00 10.37
N ASP A 184 -8.77 -5.15 10.79
CA ASP A 184 -9.72 -4.04 10.85
C ASP A 184 -10.77 -4.23 11.95
N PHE A 185 -11.28 -3.11 12.47
CA PHE A 185 -12.32 -3.06 13.49
C PHE A 185 -13.28 -1.89 13.27
N ALA A 186 -14.46 -2.22 12.75
CA ALA A 186 -15.51 -1.24 12.47
C ALA A 186 -16.52 -1.15 13.62
N GLN A 187 -17.00 0.06 13.88
CA GLN A 187 -18.08 0.32 14.82
C GLN A 187 -19.06 1.31 14.20
N LYS A 188 -20.36 0.98 14.25
CA LYS A 188 -21.44 1.87 13.83
C LYS A 188 -22.59 1.74 14.81
N ASP A 189 -22.97 2.86 15.43
CA ASP A 189 -23.92 2.88 16.55
C ASP A 189 -23.48 1.91 17.67
N SER A 190 -24.34 0.95 18.02
CA SER A 190 -24.07 -0.12 18.99
C SER A 190 -23.45 -1.38 18.36
N LEU A 191 -23.37 -1.44 17.03
CA LEU A 191 -22.88 -2.60 16.28
C LEU A 191 -21.38 -2.53 16.06
N ARG A 192 -20.72 -3.69 16.09
CA ARG A 192 -19.26 -3.82 16.01
C ARG A 192 -18.90 -5.02 15.15
N TRP A 193 -17.87 -4.86 14.33
CA TRP A 193 -17.34 -5.92 13.49
C TRP A 193 -15.82 -5.96 13.55
N ALA A 194 -15.27 -7.17 13.56
CA ALA A 194 -13.83 -7.38 13.51
C ALA A 194 -13.49 -8.23 12.29
N LEU A 195 -12.52 -7.75 11.51
CA LEU A 195 -11.99 -8.45 10.35
C LEU A 195 -10.67 -9.11 10.72
N THR A 196 -10.54 -10.40 10.43
CA THR A 196 -9.30 -11.15 10.66
C THR A 196 -8.75 -11.70 9.34
N VAL A 197 -7.43 -11.60 9.15
CA VAL A 197 -6.77 -11.97 7.88
C VAL A 197 -6.71 -13.48 7.64
N GLY A 198 -6.79 -14.29 8.70
CA GLY A 198 -6.54 -15.72 8.62
C GLY A 198 -5.04 -16.01 8.58
N ILE A 199 -4.47 -16.10 7.38
CA ILE A 199 -3.03 -16.35 7.17
C ILE A 199 -2.35 -15.03 6.83
N LEU A 200 -1.42 -14.59 7.69
CA LEU A 200 -0.72 -13.34 7.51
C LEU A 200 0.29 -13.39 6.35
N ASP A 201 1.00 -14.50 6.19
CA ASP A 201 1.92 -14.72 5.06
C ASP A 201 1.19 -14.83 3.70
N PRO A 202 1.86 -14.56 2.57
CA PRO A 202 1.30 -14.76 1.24
C PRO A 202 0.71 -16.17 1.06
N SER A 203 -0.57 -16.26 0.70
CA SER A 203 -1.30 -17.52 0.56
C SER A 203 -2.56 -17.39 -0.30
N GLU A 204 -2.82 -18.41 -1.11
CA GLU A 204 -4.06 -18.62 -1.87
C GLU A 204 -5.19 -19.22 -1.00
N ARG A 205 -4.89 -19.63 0.23
CA ARG A 205 -5.87 -20.26 1.11
C ARG A 205 -6.75 -19.20 1.77
N SER A 206 -8.06 -19.31 1.53
CA SER A 206 -9.06 -18.42 2.11
C SER A 206 -9.39 -18.80 3.55
N ARG A 207 -8.81 -18.08 4.52
CA ARG A 207 -8.96 -18.32 5.97
C ARG A 207 -9.42 -17.09 6.75
N GLY A 208 -9.57 -15.96 6.09
CA GLY A 208 -10.05 -14.73 6.71
C GLY A 208 -11.51 -14.82 7.10
N ARG A 209 -11.90 -14.01 8.09
CA ARG A 209 -13.25 -14.01 8.65
C ARG A 209 -13.69 -12.61 9.03
N LEU A 210 -14.98 -12.35 8.85
CA LEU A 210 -15.66 -11.19 9.41
C LEU A 210 -16.51 -11.66 10.60
N TYR A 211 -16.26 -11.09 11.76
CA TYR A 211 -17.03 -11.34 12.97
C TYR A 211 -18.00 -10.20 13.22
N GLU A 212 -19.22 -10.52 13.67
CA GLU A 212 -20.14 -9.57 14.28
C GLU A 212 -20.09 -9.75 15.79
N ILE A 213 -19.92 -8.65 16.52
CA ILE A 213 -19.75 -8.64 17.98
C ILE A 213 -20.99 -8.03 18.62
N GLY A 214 -21.88 -8.90 19.10
CA GLY A 214 -23.06 -8.52 19.87
C GLY A 214 -22.74 -8.14 21.31
N VAL A 215 -23.80 -7.95 22.10
CA VAL A 215 -23.68 -7.63 23.54
C VAL A 215 -23.28 -8.87 24.35
N GLU A 216 -23.89 -10.02 24.04
CA GLU A 216 -23.69 -11.27 24.80
C GLU A 216 -22.83 -12.29 24.05
N GLU A 217 -22.86 -12.28 22.71
CA GLU A 217 -22.17 -13.26 21.89
C GLU A 217 -21.46 -12.64 20.68
N ARG A 218 -20.46 -13.36 20.19
CA ARG A 218 -19.76 -13.09 18.94
C ARG A 218 -20.05 -14.21 17.96
N ARG A 219 -20.41 -13.87 16.73
CA ARG A 219 -20.63 -14.85 15.65
C ARG A 219 -19.79 -14.53 14.42
N ILE A 220 -19.49 -15.56 13.64
CA ILE A 220 -18.85 -15.42 12.33
C ILE A 220 -19.95 -15.01 11.34
N LEU A 221 -19.83 -13.81 10.77
CA LEU A 221 -20.75 -13.28 9.77
C LEU A 221 -20.37 -13.74 8.36
N LEU A 222 -19.07 -13.72 8.06
CA LEU A 222 -18.49 -14.28 6.83
C LEU A 222 -17.26 -15.10 7.18
N ASP A 223 -17.11 -16.23 6.52
CA ASP A 223 -15.90 -17.05 6.57
C ASP A 223 -15.25 -17.15 5.19
N SER A 224 -14.11 -17.84 5.13
CA SER A 224 -13.43 -18.17 3.87
C SER A 224 -13.14 -16.94 3.00
N LEU A 225 -12.78 -15.82 3.64
CA LEU A 225 -12.30 -14.62 2.96
C LEU A 225 -10.82 -14.81 2.58
N HIS A 226 -10.42 -14.26 1.44
CA HIS A 226 -9.09 -14.45 0.88
C HIS A 226 -8.12 -13.37 1.35
N ARG A 227 -7.50 -13.58 2.52
CA ARG A 227 -6.58 -12.62 3.18
C ARG A 227 -7.16 -11.20 3.17
N PRO A 228 -8.33 -10.98 3.79
CA PRO A 228 -8.92 -9.65 3.86
C PRO A 228 -8.04 -8.74 4.72
N VAL A 229 -7.96 -7.46 4.36
CA VAL A 229 -7.08 -6.47 5.00
C VAL A 229 -7.78 -5.17 5.39
N ASN A 230 -8.94 -4.88 4.79
CA ASN A 230 -9.74 -3.71 5.14
C ASN A 230 -11.23 -4.02 5.03
N LEU A 231 -12.00 -3.43 5.94
CA LEU A 231 -13.44 -3.45 6.00
C LEU A 231 -13.97 -2.02 6.00
N HIS A 232 -14.80 -1.69 5.02
CA HIS A 232 -15.57 -0.45 5.00
C HIS A 232 -17.05 -0.74 5.20
N VAL A 233 -17.67 -0.07 6.18
CA VAL A 233 -19.08 -0.27 6.55
C VAL A 233 -19.87 1.00 6.29
N SER A 234 -20.89 0.92 5.43
CA SER A 234 -21.75 2.05 5.06
C SER A 234 -23.24 1.69 5.11
N GLY A 235 -24.14 2.63 4.80
CA GLY A 235 -25.60 2.42 4.82
C GLY A 235 -26.26 2.53 6.21
N ALA A 236 -27.58 2.59 6.27
CA ALA A 236 -28.33 2.64 7.53
C ALA A 236 -28.26 1.30 8.29
N ALA A 237 -28.64 1.26 9.57
CA ALA A 237 -28.51 0.05 10.41
C ALA A 237 -29.29 -1.18 9.87
N ASP A 238 -30.39 -0.96 9.15
CA ASP A 238 -31.20 -1.97 8.46
C ASP A 238 -30.75 -2.23 7.01
N GLU A 239 -29.92 -1.35 6.45
CA GLU A 239 -29.40 -1.40 5.08
C GLU A 239 -27.86 -1.41 5.04
N LEU A 240 -27.23 -2.05 6.03
CA LEU A 240 -25.77 -2.07 6.12
C LEU A 240 -25.13 -2.74 4.91
N GLU A 241 -24.13 -2.05 4.37
CA GLU A 241 -23.26 -2.53 3.33
C GLU A 241 -21.85 -2.77 3.90
N PHE A 242 -21.27 -3.91 3.53
CA PHE A 242 -19.89 -4.26 3.87
C PHE A 242 -19.08 -4.39 2.59
N LEU A 243 -18.15 -3.47 2.38
CA LEU A 243 -17.14 -3.55 1.33
C LEU A 243 -15.86 -4.11 1.95
N ILE A 244 -15.37 -5.22 1.39
CA ILE A 244 -14.26 -6.00 1.97
C ILE A 244 -13.16 -6.10 0.93
N ALA A 245 -11.99 -5.56 1.29
CA ALA A 245 -10.79 -5.65 0.51
C ALA A 245 -10.06 -6.97 0.83
N GLU A 246 -10.17 -7.95 -0.07
CA GLU A 246 -9.48 -9.25 0.00
C GLU A 246 -8.18 -9.19 -0.80
N PHE A 247 -7.11 -8.74 -0.14
CA PHE A 247 -5.79 -8.55 -0.75
C PHE A 247 -5.31 -9.81 -1.47
N GLY A 248 -5.54 -10.98 -0.87
CA GLY A 248 -5.20 -12.26 -1.46
C GLY A 248 -3.69 -12.46 -1.62
N HIS A 249 -3.23 -13.12 -2.66
CA HIS A 249 -1.82 -13.23 -3.04
C HIS A 249 -1.70 -13.23 -4.56
N HIS A 250 -1.70 -14.39 -5.21
CA HIS A 250 -1.78 -14.51 -6.66
C HIS A 250 -3.19 -14.19 -7.17
N THR A 251 -4.20 -14.64 -6.44
CA THR A 251 -5.59 -14.21 -6.62
C THR A 251 -6.07 -13.45 -5.39
N GLY A 252 -7.19 -12.75 -5.51
CA GLY A 252 -7.83 -11.98 -4.45
C GLY A 252 -9.06 -11.30 -5.04
N ARG A 253 -9.68 -10.39 -4.27
CA ARG A 253 -10.90 -9.72 -4.74
C ARG A 253 -11.28 -8.49 -3.94
N LEU A 254 -12.13 -7.67 -4.53
CA LEU A 254 -13.00 -6.76 -3.80
C LEU A 254 -14.40 -7.37 -3.74
N SER A 255 -14.94 -7.51 -2.54
CA SER A 255 -16.26 -8.10 -2.31
C SER A 255 -17.17 -7.12 -1.60
N ILE A 256 -18.46 -7.18 -1.93
CA ILE A 256 -19.52 -6.40 -1.29
C ILE A 256 -20.58 -7.33 -0.72
N MET A 257 -21.09 -7.03 0.46
CA MET A 257 -22.27 -7.69 1.01
C MET A 257 -23.37 -6.65 1.18
N LEU A 258 -24.44 -6.83 0.40
CA LEU A 258 -25.63 -5.97 0.42
C LEU A 258 -26.80 -6.65 1.17
N PRO A 259 -27.72 -5.88 1.76
CA PRO A 259 -28.98 -6.41 2.27
C PRO A 259 -29.92 -6.73 1.11
N ALA A 260 -30.00 -8.00 0.68
CA ALA A 260 -30.89 -8.40 -0.40
C ALA A 260 -32.07 -9.23 0.12
N LYS A 261 -33.28 -8.63 0.19
CA LYS A 261 -34.57 -9.35 0.38
C LYS A 261 -34.55 -10.47 1.45
N GLY A 262 -33.87 -10.24 2.57
CA GLY A 262 -33.77 -11.19 3.70
C GLY A 262 -32.61 -12.19 3.64
N GLU A 263 -31.85 -12.27 2.55
CA GLU A 263 -30.63 -13.08 2.43
C GLU A 263 -29.41 -12.18 2.23
N LYS A 264 -28.45 -12.25 3.16
CA LYS A 264 -27.15 -11.60 3.03
C LYS A 264 -26.28 -12.44 2.09
N LYS A 265 -25.93 -11.93 0.91
CA LYS A 265 -25.04 -12.62 -0.03
C LYS A 265 -23.80 -11.77 -0.30
N LEU A 266 -22.64 -12.40 -0.13
CA LEU A 266 -21.36 -11.84 -0.55
C LEU A 266 -21.26 -11.92 -2.08
N GLN A 267 -21.03 -10.78 -2.73
CA GLN A 267 -20.81 -10.65 -4.16
C GLN A 267 -19.39 -10.16 -4.41
N THR A 268 -18.67 -10.80 -5.34
CA THR A 268 -17.39 -10.28 -5.83
C THR A 268 -17.65 -9.17 -6.86
N LEU A 269 -17.06 -8.00 -6.64
CA LEU A 269 -17.08 -6.86 -7.57
C LEU A 269 -15.90 -6.90 -8.53
N ILE A 270 -14.69 -7.13 -8.00
CA ILE A 270 -13.46 -7.16 -8.78
C ILE A 270 -12.69 -8.42 -8.40
N PRO A 271 -12.49 -9.39 -9.32
CA PRO A 271 -11.80 -10.65 -9.02
C PRO A 271 -10.28 -10.56 -9.29
N THR A 272 -9.63 -9.51 -8.77
CA THR A 272 -8.16 -9.33 -8.87
C THR A 272 -7.55 -9.18 -7.48
N PRO A 273 -6.30 -9.64 -7.27
CA PRO A 273 -5.59 -9.45 -6.01
C PRO A 273 -5.32 -7.96 -5.73
N GLY A 274 -4.84 -7.69 -4.53
CA GLY A 274 -4.29 -6.41 -4.13
C GLY A 274 -5.29 -5.39 -3.61
N ALA A 275 -6.59 -5.70 -3.54
CA ALA A 275 -7.55 -4.81 -2.86
C ALA A 275 -7.06 -4.53 -1.43
N LEU A 276 -6.79 -3.27 -1.11
CA LEU A 276 -6.03 -2.90 0.09
C LEU A 276 -6.79 -1.99 1.05
N ARG A 277 -7.42 -0.93 0.54
CA ARG A 277 -8.14 0.05 1.36
C ARG A 277 -9.30 0.63 0.58
N ALA A 278 -10.44 0.81 1.26
CA ALA A 278 -11.58 1.55 0.79
C ALA A 278 -11.90 2.73 1.71
N LEU A 279 -12.42 3.82 1.14
CA LEU A 279 -13.01 4.95 1.85
C LEU A 279 -14.09 5.61 0.99
N ASN A 280 -14.87 6.50 1.60
CA ASN A 280 -15.85 7.33 0.91
C ASN A 280 -15.32 8.75 0.75
N ALA A 281 -15.56 9.39 -0.40
CA ALA A 281 -15.33 10.82 -0.61
C ALA A 281 -16.15 11.34 -1.79
N ASP A 282 -16.66 12.57 -1.70
CA ASP A 282 -17.31 13.31 -2.80
C ASP A 282 -16.22 13.92 -3.68
N ILE A 283 -15.82 13.20 -4.73
CA ILE A 283 -14.67 13.60 -5.58
C ILE A 283 -15.09 14.36 -6.83
N ASP A 284 -16.38 14.45 -7.13
CA ASP A 284 -16.90 15.23 -8.25
C ASP A 284 -17.84 16.39 -7.84
N GLY A 285 -17.94 16.66 -6.54
CA GLY A 285 -18.55 17.85 -5.96
C GLY A 285 -20.07 17.88 -6.08
N ASP A 286 -20.71 16.73 -6.29
CA ASP A 286 -22.15 16.62 -6.49
C ASP A 286 -22.93 16.44 -5.18
N GLY A 287 -22.22 16.27 -4.06
CA GLY A 287 -22.77 16.07 -2.72
C GLY A 287 -23.07 14.61 -2.37
N GLU A 288 -22.85 13.66 -3.27
CA GLU A 288 -22.85 12.22 -3.01
C GLU A 288 -21.41 11.71 -2.82
N GLU A 289 -21.20 10.78 -1.89
CA GLU A 289 -19.86 10.20 -1.69
C GLU A 289 -19.64 8.98 -2.58
N GLU A 290 -18.56 9.00 -3.36
CA GLU A 290 -18.06 7.83 -4.06
C GLU A 290 -17.30 6.87 -3.12
N LYS A 291 -17.31 5.58 -3.44
CA LYS A 291 -16.43 4.59 -2.81
C LYS A 291 -15.14 4.45 -3.62
N LEU A 292 -14.03 4.91 -3.04
CA LEU A 292 -12.70 4.77 -3.62
C LEU A 292 -12.02 3.53 -3.04
N VAL A 293 -11.34 2.76 -3.88
CA VAL A 293 -10.60 1.56 -3.48
C VAL A 293 -9.21 1.55 -4.10
N LEU A 294 -8.19 1.46 -3.25
CA LEU A 294 -6.82 1.23 -3.68
C LEU A 294 -6.59 -0.27 -3.88
N PHE A 295 -6.10 -0.61 -5.06
CA PHE A 295 -5.52 -1.91 -5.40
C PHE A 295 -4.01 -1.76 -5.48
N ALA A 296 -3.32 -2.69 -4.84
CA ALA A 296 -1.90 -2.92 -4.94
C ALA A 296 -1.64 -4.20 -5.77
N GLN A 297 -0.44 -4.77 -5.64
CA GLN A 297 -0.03 -6.10 -6.14
C GLN A 297 -0.43 -6.40 -7.60
N GLY A 298 0.51 -6.17 -8.52
CA GLY A 298 0.33 -6.45 -9.93
C GLY A 298 -0.33 -5.27 -10.64
N ASP A 299 -1.66 -5.15 -10.58
CA ASP A 299 -2.36 -4.05 -11.23
C ASP A 299 -2.71 -2.94 -10.24
N GLU A 300 -1.68 -2.16 -9.87
CA GLU A 300 -1.79 -1.09 -8.89
C GLU A 300 -2.60 0.09 -9.42
N ARG A 301 -3.69 0.45 -8.73
CA ARG A 301 -4.65 1.47 -9.19
C ARG A 301 -5.57 1.95 -8.10
N VAL A 302 -6.17 3.13 -8.29
CA VAL A 302 -7.33 3.59 -7.53
C VAL A 302 -8.57 3.46 -8.40
N VAL A 303 -9.58 2.77 -7.88
CA VAL A 303 -10.86 2.52 -8.54
C VAL A 303 -11.97 3.23 -7.79
N VAL A 304 -12.87 3.86 -8.53
CA VAL A 304 -14.11 4.44 -8.02
C VAL A 304 -15.25 3.47 -8.31
N LEU A 305 -16.08 3.21 -7.31
CA LEU A 305 -17.34 2.46 -7.43
C LEU A 305 -18.48 3.49 -7.48
N ARG A 306 -19.08 3.68 -8.65
CA ARG A 306 -20.24 4.55 -8.85
C ARG A 306 -21.52 3.72 -8.90
N GLN A 307 -22.55 4.13 -8.16
CA GLN A 307 -23.87 3.50 -8.18
C GLN A 307 -24.98 4.53 -8.44
N PRO A 308 -25.01 5.16 -9.61
CA PRO A 308 -25.98 6.20 -9.92
C PRO A 308 -27.41 5.65 -9.86
N GLY A 309 -28.28 6.27 -9.05
CA GLY A 309 -29.74 6.03 -9.07
C GLY A 309 -30.20 4.60 -8.79
N GLN A 310 -29.47 3.82 -7.98
CA GLN A 310 -29.73 2.40 -7.69
C GLN A 310 -29.55 1.44 -8.89
N GLU A 311 -28.79 1.83 -9.92
CA GLU A 311 -28.41 0.95 -11.05
C GLU A 311 -27.27 -0.03 -10.70
N GLU A 312 -26.76 -0.74 -11.72
CA GLU A 312 -25.57 -1.60 -11.65
C GLU A 312 -24.32 -0.78 -11.29
N ILE A 313 -23.50 -1.33 -10.38
CA ILE A 313 -22.24 -0.70 -9.94
C ILE A 313 -21.30 -0.56 -11.14
N ARG A 314 -20.90 0.67 -11.44
CA ARG A 314 -19.89 1.00 -12.43
C ARG A 314 -18.54 1.15 -11.76
N LEU A 315 -17.52 0.51 -12.35
CA LEU A 315 -16.16 0.53 -11.85
C LEU A 315 -15.30 1.36 -12.79
N GLU A 316 -14.63 2.37 -12.27
CA GLU A 316 -13.79 3.27 -13.04
C GLU A 316 -12.40 3.38 -12.42
N THR A 317 -11.36 3.18 -13.23
CA THR A 317 -9.98 3.41 -12.77
C THR A 317 -9.61 4.86 -13.00
N ILE A 318 -9.39 5.60 -11.92
CA ILE A 318 -9.04 7.03 -11.95
C ILE A 318 -7.54 7.29 -11.85
N LEU A 319 -6.80 6.36 -11.24
CA LEU A 319 -5.33 6.38 -11.16
C LEU A 319 -4.80 4.98 -11.40
N ARG A 320 -3.67 4.85 -12.11
CA ARG A 320 -3.00 3.56 -12.34
C ARG A 320 -1.49 3.74 -12.27
N PHE A 321 -0.80 2.80 -11.64
CA PHE A 321 0.61 2.90 -11.33
C PHE A 321 1.42 1.75 -11.93
N SER A 322 2.74 1.90 -11.96
CA SER A 322 3.66 0.81 -12.29
C SER A 322 3.53 -0.30 -11.23
N PRO A 323 3.56 -1.59 -11.60
CA PRO A 323 3.54 -2.73 -10.67
C PRO A 323 4.74 -2.76 -9.71
N LEU A 324 5.74 -1.89 -9.93
CA LEU A 324 6.94 -1.77 -9.13
C LEU A 324 6.85 -0.66 -8.07
N SER A 325 5.77 0.12 -8.07
CA SER A 325 5.63 1.30 -7.18
C SER A 325 5.42 0.89 -5.72
N GLY A 326 4.77 -0.25 -5.47
CA GLY A 326 4.52 -0.73 -4.13
C GLY A 326 3.46 0.09 -3.41
N ALA A 327 2.35 0.40 -4.10
CA ALA A 327 1.23 1.14 -3.53
C ALA A 327 0.75 0.51 -2.21
N SER A 328 0.76 1.29 -1.13
CA SER A 328 0.60 0.78 0.24
C SER A 328 -0.48 1.51 1.05
N TRP A 329 -0.87 2.72 0.64
CA TRP A 329 -1.87 3.53 1.32
C TRP A 329 -2.32 4.69 0.43
N PHE A 330 -3.47 5.26 0.75
CA PHE A 330 -3.91 6.54 0.19
C PHE A 330 -4.77 7.32 1.18
N GLU A 331 -4.76 8.64 1.08
CA GLU A 331 -5.62 9.58 1.79
C GLU A 331 -6.35 10.47 0.77
N VAL A 332 -7.49 11.04 1.17
CA VAL A 332 -8.27 11.97 0.37
C VAL A 332 -8.55 13.23 1.19
N THR A 333 -8.12 14.39 0.69
CA THR A 333 -8.28 15.70 1.34
C THR A 333 -8.08 16.82 0.32
N ASP A 334 -8.65 17.98 0.57
CA ASP A 334 -8.30 19.23 -0.14
C ASP A 334 -6.89 19.67 0.32
N ILE A 335 -5.85 19.38 -0.49
CA ILE A 335 -4.44 19.57 -0.09
C ILE A 335 -3.87 20.90 -0.59
N ASP A 336 -4.49 21.49 -1.61
CA ASP A 336 -4.08 22.76 -2.20
C ASP A 336 -5.02 23.94 -1.86
N MET A 337 -6.09 23.66 -1.11
CA MET A 337 -7.10 24.59 -0.60
C MET A 337 -7.94 25.24 -1.69
N ASP A 338 -8.22 24.53 -2.79
CA ASP A 338 -9.08 25.02 -3.87
C ASP A 338 -10.56 24.62 -3.70
N GLY A 339 -10.85 23.74 -2.74
CA GLY A 339 -12.19 23.25 -2.40
C GLY A 339 -12.55 21.89 -3.01
N ASP A 340 -11.68 21.32 -3.85
CA ASP A 340 -11.85 20.00 -4.44
C ASP A 340 -11.04 18.95 -3.65
N LEU A 341 -11.56 17.73 -3.51
CA LEU A 341 -10.85 16.67 -2.79
C LEU A 341 -9.76 16.02 -3.67
N ASP A 342 -8.51 16.04 -3.20
CA ASP A 342 -7.35 15.46 -3.86
C ASP A 342 -6.99 14.08 -3.34
N ILE A 343 -6.13 13.36 -4.07
CA ILE A 343 -5.65 12.03 -3.65
C ILE A 343 -4.16 12.08 -3.35
N ILE A 344 -3.78 11.61 -2.15
CA ILE A 344 -2.38 11.37 -1.78
C ILE A 344 -2.14 9.87 -1.71
N THR A 345 -1.12 9.38 -2.41
CA THR A 345 -0.79 7.94 -2.45
C THR A 345 0.60 7.67 -1.91
N ALA A 346 0.73 6.60 -1.10
CA ALA A 346 1.99 6.10 -0.57
C ALA A 346 2.49 4.90 -1.39
N HIS A 347 3.76 4.93 -1.77
CA HIS A 347 4.43 3.95 -2.62
C HIS A 347 5.73 3.53 -1.97
N GLY A 348 5.84 2.28 -1.55
CA GLY A 348 7.04 1.85 -0.83
C GLY A 348 7.10 0.42 -0.39
N ASP A 349 6.10 -0.42 -0.70
CA ASP A 349 6.26 -1.84 -0.47
C ASP A 349 7.47 -2.37 -1.25
N ASN A 350 8.32 -3.07 -0.51
CA ASN A 350 9.54 -3.65 -1.02
C ASN A 350 9.70 -5.09 -0.52
N ALA A 351 8.69 -5.64 0.16
CA ALA A 351 8.70 -7.01 0.67
C ALA A 351 8.30 -8.02 -0.42
N ASP A 352 8.78 -7.82 -1.65
CA ASP A 352 8.47 -8.61 -2.83
C ASP A 352 9.74 -9.24 -3.45
N LYS A 353 9.59 -9.81 -4.65
CA LYS A 353 10.68 -10.44 -5.40
C LYS A 353 11.76 -9.45 -5.88
N THR A 354 11.55 -8.14 -5.74
CA THR A 354 12.39 -7.06 -6.26
C THR A 354 12.95 -6.16 -5.15
N TYR A 355 13.41 -6.75 -4.05
CA TYR A 355 13.98 -6.03 -2.92
C TYR A 355 15.22 -5.20 -3.30
N VAL A 356 15.01 -3.91 -3.59
CA VAL A 356 16.05 -2.90 -3.88
C VAL A 356 15.55 -1.54 -3.43
N GLN A 357 16.45 -0.60 -3.13
CA GLN A 357 16.05 0.78 -2.90
C GLN A 357 15.57 1.39 -4.23
N LYS A 358 14.33 1.86 -4.26
CA LYS A 358 13.63 2.33 -5.46
C LYS A 358 13.44 3.84 -5.34
N PRO A 359 14.16 4.67 -6.11
CA PRO A 359 14.18 6.13 -5.93
C PRO A 359 12.84 6.83 -6.19
N TYR A 360 11.90 6.10 -6.80
CA TYR A 360 10.53 6.53 -7.07
C TYR A 360 9.52 6.10 -5.99
N HIS A 361 9.98 5.46 -4.91
CA HIS A 361 9.20 5.28 -3.67
C HIS A 361 9.02 6.64 -2.97
N GLY A 362 7.92 6.78 -2.23
CA GLY A 362 7.58 7.98 -1.50
C GLY A 362 6.09 8.24 -1.49
N ILE A 363 5.70 9.51 -1.42
CA ILE A 363 4.31 9.92 -1.63
C ILE A 363 4.15 10.63 -2.98
N ARG A 364 2.96 10.53 -3.56
CA ARG A 364 2.54 11.25 -4.77
C ARG A 364 1.23 11.96 -4.48
N ILE A 365 1.12 13.23 -4.86
CA ILE A 365 -0.10 14.05 -4.73
C ILE A 365 -0.71 14.20 -6.11
N HIS A 366 -2.00 13.87 -6.22
CA HIS A 366 -2.79 13.96 -7.44
C HIS A 366 -3.92 14.97 -7.23
N ILE A 367 -3.84 16.09 -7.93
CA ILE A 367 -4.76 17.22 -7.81
C ILE A 367 -5.99 16.98 -8.67
N ASN A 368 -7.16 17.23 -8.10
CA ASN A 368 -8.46 17.09 -8.75
C ASN A 368 -8.82 18.34 -9.57
N ASP A 369 -9.52 18.18 -10.68
CA ASP A 369 -10.07 19.30 -11.47
C ASP A 369 -11.53 19.65 -11.10
N GLY A 370 -11.96 19.21 -9.92
CA GLY A 370 -13.34 19.31 -9.41
C GLY A 370 -14.36 18.40 -10.08
N ASN A 371 -13.93 17.53 -11.01
CA ASN A 371 -14.83 16.60 -11.71
C ASN A 371 -14.33 15.14 -11.60
N GLY A 372 -13.51 14.85 -10.58
CA GLY A 372 -12.93 13.54 -10.34
C GLY A 372 -11.86 13.15 -11.35
N LYS A 373 -11.22 14.11 -12.04
CA LYS A 373 -10.04 13.84 -12.86
C LYS A 373 -8.80 14.37 -12.16
N PHE A 374 -7.80 13.50 -12.10
CA PHE A 374 -6.63 13.73 -11.26
C PHE A 374 -5.36 13.87 -12.10
N GLU A 375 -4.55 14.87 -11.78
CA GLU A 375 -3.20 15.07 -12.33
C GLU A 375 -2.16 14.95 -11.22
N GLN A 376 -1.13 14.13 -11.42
CA GLN A 376 -0.03 14.03 -10.46
C GLN A 376 0.85 15.28 -10.50
N MET A 377 0.76 16.13 -9.48
CA MET A 377 1.47 17.42 -9.44
C MET A 377 2.71 17.42 -8.57
N TYR A 378 2.83 16.48 -7.63
CA TYR A 378 3.97 16.45 -6.71
C TYR A 378 4.40 15.03 -6.33
N THR A 379 5.70 14.87 -6.03
CA THR A 379 6.28 13.64 -5.49
C THR A 379 7.33 13.98 -4.43
N TYR A 380 7.21 13.36 -3.26
CA TYR A 380 8.26 13.40 -2.24
C TYR A 380 8.95 12.04 -2.16
N PRO A 381 10.22 11.91 -2.59
CA PRO A 381 10.91 10.62 -2.62
C PRO A 381 11.34 10.18 -1.22
N MET A 382 10.91 8.99 -0.82
CA MET A 382 11.22 8.35 0.46
C MET A 382 11.12 6.84 0.31
N ASN A 383 12.26 6.15 0.38
CA ASN A 383 12.29 4.69 0.29
C ASN A 383 11.42 4.07 1.37
N GLY A 384 10.55 3.13 0.98
CA GLY A 384 9.87 2.27 1.94
C GLY A 384 8.61 2.85 2.55
N THR A 385 8.07 3.93 1.99
CA THR A 385 6.87 4.61 2.49
C THR A 385 5.65 3.69 2.48
N THR A 386 5.05 3.45 3.65
CA THR A 386 3.92 2.52 3.81
C THR A 386 2.62 3.18 4.27
N ARG A 387 2.70 4.35 4.90
CA ARG A 387 1.53 5.14 5.32
C ARG A 387 1.80 6.63 5.17
N VAL A 388 0.71 7.34 4.95
CA VAL A 388 0.61 8.80 5.03
C VAL A 388 -0.68 9.13 5.78
N VAL A 389 -0.66 10.18 6.58
CA VAL A 389 -1.84 10.75 7.24
C VAL A 389 -1.82 12.24 6.97
N ALA A 390 -2.92 12.77 6.44
CA ALA A 390 -3.13 14.21 6.29
C ALA A 390 -3.71 14.76 7.60
N THR A 391 -3.11 15.82 8.13
CA THR A 391 -3.55 16.46 9.37
C THR A 391 -3.01 17.88 9.45
N ASP A 392 -3.80 18.82 9.96
CA ASP A 392 -3.34 20.19 10.29
C ASP A 392 -2.46 20.12 11.56
N TRP A 393 -1.15 19.96 11.39
CA TRP A 393 -0.24 19.75 12.52
C TRP A 393 0.15 21.09 13.17
N ASP A 394 0.39 22.14 12.39
CA ASP A 394 0.79 23.44 12.94
C ASP A 394 -0.37 24.40 13.26
N GLN A 395 -1.61 23.95 13.03
CA GLN A 395 -2.86 24.68 13.28
C GLN A 395 -2.94 26.00 12.52
N ASP A 396 -2.55 25.99 11.25
CA ASP A 396 -2.69 27.13 10.35
C ASP A 396 -3.89 27.00 9.39
N GLY A 397 -4.54 25.83 9.40
CA GLY A 397 -5.75 25.53 8.65
C GLY A 397 -5.51 24.83 7.30
N ASP A 398 -4.26 24.60 6.91
CA ASP A 398 -3.92 23.72 5.80
C ASP A 398 -3.62 22.28 6.28
N GLN A 399 -3.43 21.36 5.34
CA GLN A 399 -3.13 19.96 5.66
C GLN A 399 -1.64 19.67 5.49
N ASP A 400 -1.01 19.24 6.58
CA ASP A 400 0.33 18.66 6.58
C ASP A 400 0.27 17.16 6.32
N LEU A 401 1.42 16.58 5.93
CA LEU A 401 1.51 15.15 5.67
C LEU A 401 2.52 14.47 6.59
N ALA A 402 2.02 13.68 7.54
CA ALA A 402 2.84 12.74 8.29
C ALA A 402 3.07 11.49 7.45
N VAL A 403 4.32 11.02 7.34
CA VAL A 403 4.72 9.92 6.46
C VAL A 403 5.64 8.96 7.22
N VAL A 404 5.34 7.66 7.18
CA VAL A 404 6.22 6.61 7.73
C VAL A 404 6.78 5.69 6.66
N SER A 405 8.00 5.22 6.92
CA SER A 405 8.65 4.18 6.13
C SER A 405 8.97 2.96 7.01
N ALA A 406 8.45 1.81 6.59
CA ALA A 406 8.76 0.51 7.19
C ALA A 406 10.04 -0.12 6.61
N PHE A 407 10.48 0.38 5.44
CA PHE A 407 11.63 -0.10 4.69
C PHE A 407 12.63 1.04 4.39
N PRO A 408 13.07 1.82 5.40
CA PRO A 408 13.97 2.92 5.14
C PRO A 408 15.31 2.40 4.62
N ASP A 409 16.02 3.23 3.87
CA ASP A 409 17.37 2.91 3.45
C ASP A 409 18.33 2.96 4.65
N TYR A 410 18.56 1.81 5.27
CA TYR A 410 19.46 1.67 6.41
C TYR A 410 20.94 1.94 6.08
N SER A 411 21.30 2.10 4.79
CA SER A 411 22.66 2.49 4.40
C SER A 411 22.93 3.98 4.58
N MET A 412 21.88 4.80 4.70
CA MET A 412 22.00 6.23 5.02
C MET A 412 22.57 6.44 6.42
N LYS A 413 23.28 7.55 6.64
CA LYS A 413 23.80 7.93 7.96
C LYS A 413 22.66 8.19 8.94
N THR A 414 21.58 8.80 8.45
CA THR A 414 20.32 8.96 9.17
C THR A 414 19.17 8.40 8.33
N PRO A 415 18.85 7.10 8.46
CA PRO A 415 17.69 6.53 7.79
C PRO A 415 16.43 7.30 8.18
N THR A 416 15.51 7.46 7.24
CA THR A 416 14.32 8.28 7.44
C THR A 416 13.11 7.36 7.54
N SER A 417 12.68 7.03 8.76
CA SER A 417 11.50 6.19 9.01
C SER A 417 10.23 7.00 9.33
N PHE A 418 10.36 8.29 9.61
CA PHE A 418 9.25 9.21 9.87
C PHE A 418 9.59 10.63 9.38
N VAL A 419 8.66 11.26 8.69
CA VAL A 419 8.74 12.65 8.21
C VAL A 419 7.39 13.33 8.41
N ILE A 420 7.38 14.60 8.80
CA ILE A 420 6.25 15.49 8.57
C ILE A 420 6.63 16.43 7.44
N LEU A 421 5.78 16.53 6.43
CA LEU A 421 5.85 17.55 5.40
C LEU A 421 4.90 18.66 5.81
N GLU A 422 5.48 19.72 6.37
CA GLU A 422 4.77 20.97 6.70
C GLU A 422 4.40 21.66 5.38
N ASN A 423 3.13 21.88 5.12
CA ASN A 423 2.67 22.64 3.97
C ASN A 423 2.97 24.12 4.21
N VAL A 424 3.56 24.79 3.23
CA VAL A 424 3.93 26.22 3.37
C VAL A 424 3.37 27.09 2.27
N SER A 425 2.74 26.47 1.29
CA SER A 425 2.02 27.13 0.21
C SER A 425 1.16 26.07 -0.49
N PRO A 426 -0.06 25.79 0.02
CA PRO A 426 -0.97 24.77 -0.51
C PRO A 426 -1.14 24.84 -2.03
N ALA A 427 -1.57 25.99 -2.56
CA ALA A 427 -1.76 26.23 -4.00
C ALA A 427 -0.50 26.08 -4.88
N LYS A 428 0.70 25.89 -4.29
CA LYS A 428 1.95 25.62 -5.02
C LYS A 428 2.60 24.29 -4.63
N LEU A 429 1.97 23.53 -3.74
CA LEU A 429 2.47 22.29 -3.18
C LEU A 429 3.93 22.42 -2.70
N GLN A 430 4.20 23.45 -1.90
CA GLN A 430 5.53 23.66 -1.31
C GLN A 430 5.56 23.15 0.11
N TRP A 431 6.62 22.42 0.45
CA TRP A 431 6.72 21.68 1.69
C TRP A 431 8.03 21.96 2.42
N LYS A 432 7.96 22.01 3.76
CA LYS A 432 9.13 21.91 4.65
C LYS A 432 9.14 20.53 5.30
N ALA A 433 10.12 19.70 4.96
CA ALA A 433 10.29 18.40 5.60
C ALA A 433 10.93 18.55 6.99
N ARG A 434 10.35 17.85 7.97
CA ARG A 434 10.79 17.72 9.36
C ARG A 434 10.81 16.27 9.80
N THR A 435 11.55 15.95 10.85
CA THR A 435 11.56 14.62 11.47
C THR A 435 11.63 14.71 12.99
N ILE A 436 11.52 13.58 13.68
CA ILE A 436 11.61 13.53 15.14
C ILE A 436 12.96 12.99 15.61
N ASN A 437 13.35 13.34 16.84
CA ASN A 437 14.55 12.82 17.45
C ASN A 437 14.51 11.28 17.51
N LYS A 438 15.52 10.63 16.91
CA LYS A 438 15.65 9.17 16.85
C LYS A 438 14.40 8.50 16.23
N ALA A 439 13.98 8.97 15.06
CA ALA A 439 12.89 8.38 14.27
C ALA A 439 13.03 6.85 14.08
N ASN A 440 14.24 6.28 14.01
CA ASN A 440 14.46 4.84 13.79
C ASN A 440 14.45 3.96 15.07
N ARG A 441 13.78 4.40 16.15
CA ARG A 441 13.70 3.64 17.41
C ARG A 441 12.91 2.33 17.32
N ALA A 442 12.12 2.14 16.26
CA ALA A 442 11.46 0.89 15.92
C ALA A 442 11.15 0.85 14.41
N ARG A 443 10.62 -0.28 13.93
CA ARG A 443 10.01 -0.40 12.60
C ARG A 443 8.55 0.07 12.66
N TRP A 444 8.33 1.35 12.39
CA TRP A 444 6.98 1.91 12.25
C TRP A 444 6.33 1.39 10.97
N PHE A 445 5.06 1.03 11.07
CA PHE A 445 4.29 0.49 9.95
C PHE A 445 2.87 1.04 9.93
N LEU A 446 2.27 1.20 11.11
CA LEU A 446 0.95 1.78 11.28
C LEU A 446 1.07 3.22 11.80
N MET A 447 0.09 4.05 11.43
CA MET A 447 0.00 5.43 11.84
C MET A 447 -1.46 5.87 11.82
N ASP A 448 -1.86 6.69 12.78
CA ASP A 448 -3.15 7.40 12.81
C ASP A 448 -2.95 8.74 13.53
N SER A 449 -3.79 9.72 13.22
CA SER A 449 -3.83 11.01 13.92
C SER A 449 -5.16 11.24 14.61
N GLY A 450 -5.15 12.07 15.64
CA GLY A 450 -6.33 12.44 16.41
C GLY A 450 -5.96 13.22 17.66
N ASP A 451 -6.88 14.06 18.13
CA ASP A 451 -6.75 14.76 19.42
C ASP A 451 -6.86 13.76 20.59
N LEU A 452 -5.72 13.33 21.13
CA LEU A 452 -5.64 12.23 22.11
C LEU A 452 -5.68 12.73 23.56
N ASP A 453 -5.32 13.98 23.82
CA ASP A 453 -5.47 14.61 25.14
C ASP A 453 -6.56 15.68 25.23
N GLU A 454 -7.38 15.81 24.19
CA GLU A 454 -8.56 16.68 24.12
C GLU A 454 -8.19 18.16 24.28
N ASP A 455 -7.03 18.56 23.76
CA ASP A 455 -6.50 19.91 23.91
C ASP A 455 -6.80 20.84 22.71
N GLY A 456 -7.31 20.25 21.62
CA GLY A 456 -7.68 20.92 20.37
C GLY A 456 -6.66 20.74 19.24
N ASP A 457 -5.48 20.18 19.50
CA ASP A 457 -4.51 19.84 18.46
C ASP A 457 -4.46 18.35 18.11
N GLN A 458 -3.88 18.04 16.96
CA GLN A 458 -3.84 16.66 16.46
C GLN A 458 -2.52 16.00 16.88
N ASP A 459 -2.64 14.89 17.62
CA ASP A 459 -1.51 14.01 17.94
C ASP A 459 -1.31 12.97 16.83
N ILE A 460 -0.09 12.42 16.75
CA ILE A 460 0.22 11.30 15.84
C ILE A 460 0.65 10.09 16.66
N VAL A 461 0.10 8.91 16.34
CA VAL A 461 0.49 7.65 16.97
C VAL A 461 1.10 6.71 15.94
N LEU A 462 2.31 6.22 16.22
CA LEU A 462 2.99 5.21 15.41
C LEU A 462 2.90 3.82 16.05
N GLY A 463 2.57 2.82 15.25
CA GLY A 463 2.51 1.41 15.65
C GLY A 463 3.61 0.57 15.00
N VAL A 464 4.24 -0.29 15.80
CA VAL A 464 5.33 -1.16 15.32
C VAL A 464 4.84 -2.40 14.59
N PHE A 465 5.60 -2.84 13.60
CA PHE A 465 5.44 -4.14 12.95
C PHE A 465 6.80 -4.82 12.80
N ASN A 466 7.15 -5.65 13.79
CA ASN A 466 8.41 -6.37 13.86
C ASN A 466 8.39 -7.73 13.13
N TYR A 467 7.32 -8.04 12.40
CA TYR A 467 7.25 -9.23 11.57
C TYR A 467 8.41 -9.24 10.56
N HIS A 468 9.02 -10.41 10.35
CA HIS A 468 10.23 -10.55 9.54
C HIS A 468 9.92 -10.48 8.04
N ILE A 469 9.59 -9.28 7.54
CA ILE A 469 9.26 -9.01 6.13
C ILE A 469 10.47 -8.67 5.26
N THR A 470 11.44 -7.95 5.81
CA THR A 470 12.69 -7.57 5.13
C THR A 470 13.85 -7.48 6.13
N PRO A 471 15.11 -7.64 5.67
CA PRO A 471 16.28 -7.55 6.54
C PRO A 471 16.39 -6.21 7.28
N VAL A 472 16.73 -6.28 8.57
CA VAL A 472 17.10 -5.11 9.38
C VAL A 472 18.53 -5.33 9.88
N PRO A 473 19.44 -4.35 9.77
CA PRO A 473 20.80 -4.51 10.30
C PRO A 473 20.79 -4.79 11.81
N ASP A 474 21.69 -5.68 12.24
CA ASP A 474 21.77 -6.14 13.64
C ASP A 474 21.84 -4.99 14.65
N LYS A 475 22.52 -3.90 14.31
CA LYS A 475 22.61 -2.71 15.18
C LYS A 475 21.22 -2.22 15.61
N TYR A 476 20.29 -2.05 14.67
CA TYR A 476 18.94 -1.56 14.96
C TYR A 476 18.15 -2.61 15.75
N LEU A 477 18.23 -3.89 15.36
CA LEU A 477 17.56 -4.96 16.08
C LEU A 477 18.00 -5.05 17.56
N GLN A 478 19.29 -4.85 17.85
CA GLN A 478 19.79 -4.84 19.22
C GLN A 478 19.39 -3.58 19.99
N GLU A 479 19.30 -2.42 19.33
CA GLU A 479 18.78 -1.20 19.94
C GLU A 479 17.30 -1.35 20.31
N TRP A 480 16.48 -1.89 19.41
CA TRP A 480 15.04 -2.11 19.64
C TRP A 480 14.80 -3.12 20.77
N LYS A 481 15.60 -4.20 20.85
CA LYS A 481 15.52 -5.18 21.95
C LYS A 481 15.89 -4.60 23.31
N LYS A 482 16.80 -3.60 23.36
CA LYS A 482 17.23 -2.96 24.62
C LYS A 482 16.20 -1.96 25.15
N SER A 483 15.43 -1.34 24.27
CA SER A 483 14.41 -0.35 24.60
C SER A 483 13.14 -0.64 23.79
N PRO A 484 12.43 -1.73 24.12
CA PRO A 484 11.28 -2.17 23.34
C PRO A 484 10.15 -1.16 23.37
N ILE A 485 9.61 -0.82 22.20
CA ILE A 485 8.49 0.11 22.06
C ILE A 485 7.39 -0.58 21.26
N GLY A 486 6.15 -0.50 21.75
CA GLY A 486 4.96 -0.92 21.01
C GLY A 486 4.35 0.24 20.24
N LEU A 487 4.09 1.36 20.93
CA LEU A 487 3.56 2.58 20.33
C LEU A 487 4.47 3.76 20.60
N LEU A 488 4.53 4.70 19.66
CA LEU A 488 5.10 6.02 19.92
C LEU A 488 4.00 7.06 19.73
N ILE A 489 3.65 7.76 20.80
CA ILE A 489 2.79 8.93 20.72
C ILE A 489 3.69 10.14 20.49
N ILE A 490 3.42 10.87 19.41
CA ILE A 490 4.01 12.16 19.08
C ILE A 490 2.93 13.17 19.44
N GLU A 491 3.03 13.68 20.66
CA GLU A 491 2.10 14.67 21.18
C GLU A 491 2.42 16.03 20.56
N ASN A 492 1.43 16.67 19.96
CA ASN A 492 1.52 18.05 19.55
C ASN A 492 1.39 18.94 20.80
N THR A 493 2.10 20.07 20.81
CA THR A 493 2.11 20.99 21.96
C THR A 493 1.92 22.44 21.52
N MET A 494 1.41 22.64 20.31
CA MET A 494 1.11 23.96 19.78
C MET A 494 0.01 24.65 20.59
N SER A 495 -0.99 23.88 21.05
CA SER A 495 -2.07 24.39 21.91
C SER A 495 -1.58 24.85 23.29
N ASP A 496 -0.56 24.20 23.86
CA ASP A 496 0.08 24.57 25.13
C ASP A 496 0.72 25.98 25.09
N ILE A 497 1.10 26.46 23.91
CA ILE A 497 1.81 27.75 23.73
C ILE A 497 0.85 28.93 23.55
N ARG A 498 -0.37 28.65 23.06
CA ARG A 498 -1.41 29.67 22.81
C ARG A 498 -2.23 30.01 24.07
N LYS A 499 -2.13 29.21 25.14
CA LYS A 499 -2.74 29.45 26.48
C LYS A 499 -1.80 30.24 27.39
#